data_AF-A0A087TRR5-F1
#
_entry.id   AF-A0A087TRR5-F1
#
_cell.length_a   1.000
_cell.length_b   1.000
_cell.length_c   1.000
_cell.angle_alpha   90.00
_cell.angle_beta   90.00
_cell.angle_gamma   90.00
#
_symmetry.space_group_name_H-M   'P 1'
#
loop_
_entity.id
_entity.type
_entity.pdbx_description
1 polymer ?
#
loop_
_entity_poly.entity_id
_entity_poly.type
_entity_poly.pdbx_seq_one_letter_code
_entity_poly.pdbx_strand_id
1 'polypeptide(L)'
;MICLHSLIQLLNHPLPSKILGEDSLLSIELANVLHRLLLTRECTESQLAVMEVAQLLVTAHKNFIESERKKKLKEVAPANQEPKDPVNELASIGEGGESGVITPEKSVVFSVLEDCLCLIVRQLPQISPSLANNTGTVVQNSKDTKRLNENSASLITSALKVVVQLPSLCSYAASAGVAAVVLHITIGVLREIKSEHLDTLENFLNNILECLQDLCSNPMAKNVSCKNDWLNLLQSGLAHLTHFSKSNSNSDEADEIIAILSMSTYITSAPREVVCAQNLR
;
A
#
# COMPACT_ATOMS: atom_id res chain seq x y z
N MET A 1 19.26 4.44 -15.85
CA MET A 1 18.17 5.23 -16.48
C MET A 1 17.64 4.59 -17.75
N ILE A 2 18.41 4.41 -18.83
CA ILE A 2 17.90 3.85 -20.10
C ILE A 2 17.22 2.49 -19.90
N CYS A 3 17.85 1.55 -19.18
CA CYS A 3 17.28 0.23 -18.95
C CYS A 3 15.94 0.26 -18.19
N LEU A 4 15.79 1.15 -17.19
CA LEU A 4 14.53 1.31 -16.46
C LEU A 4 13.42 1.83 -17.38
N HIS A 5 13.71 2.83 -18.21
CA HIS A 5 12.75 3.34 -19.17
C HIS A 5 12.39 2.30 -20.23
N SER A 6 13.35 1.52 -20.72
CA SER A 6 13.09 0.40 -21.62
C SER A 6 12.19 -0.64 -20.97
N LEU A 7 12.41 -0.95 -19.69
CA LEU A 7 11.58 -1.89 -18.94
C LEU A 7 10.17 -1.34 -18.73
N ILE A 8 10.02 -0.06 -18.39
CA ILE A 8 8.71 0.62 -18.29
C ILE A 8 7.95 0.49 -19.62
N GLN A 9 8.60 0.80 -20.75
CA GLN A 9 7.97 0.69 -22.07
C GLN A 9 7.58 -0.76 -22.39
N LEU A 10 8.45 -1.72 -22.05
CA LEU A 10 8.17 -3.15 -22.25
C LEU A 10 6.98 -3.63 -21.41
N LEU A 11 6.92 -3.28 -20.14
CA LEU A 11 5.88 -3.72 -19.20
C LEU A 11 4.54 -3.00 -19.41
N ASN A 12 4.52 -1.85 -20.08
CA ASN A 12 3.29 -1.24 -20.57
C ASN A 12 2.64 -2.05 -21.71
N HIS A 13 3.39 -2.94 -22.37
CA HIS A 13 2.81 -3.83 -23.38
C HIS A 13 2.08 -5.01 -22.73
N PRO A 14 0.87 -5.41 -23.22
CA PRO A 14 0.05 -6.43 -22.56
C PRO A 14 0.71 -7.80 -22.40
N LEU A 15 1.51 -8.23 -23.38
CA LEU A 15 2.13 -9.57 -23.36
C LEU A 15 3.22 -9.70 -22.28
N PRO A 16 4.27 -8.85 -22.22
CA PRO A 16 5.24 -8.87 -21.12
C PRO A 16 4.60 -8.66 -19.75
N SER A 17 3.61 -7.75 -19.64
CA SER A 17 2.86 -7.54 -18.40
C SER A 17 2.17 -8.82 -17.93
N LYS A 18 1.49 -9.52 -18.84
CA LYS A 18 0.84 -10.80 -18.53
C LYS A 18 1.83 -11.86 -18.07
N ILE A 19 2.96 -12.02 -18.76
CA ILE A 19 4.02 -12.97 -18.39
C ILE A 19 4.54 -12.67 -16.98
N LEU A 20 4.77 -11.38 -16.66
CA LEU A 20 5.21 -10.96 -15.34
C LEU A 20 4.18 -11.29 -14.26
N GLY A 21 2.89 -11.04 -14.52
CA GLY A 21 1.81 -11.34 -13.57
C GLY A 21 1.61 -12.84 -13.29
N GLU A 22 1.87 -13.70 -14.28
CA GLU A 22 1.76 -15.16 -14.16
C GLU A 22 2.95 -15.79 -13.44
N ASP A 23 4.13 -15.14 -13.47
CA ASP A 23 5.37 -15.65 -12.89
C ASP A 23 5.79 -14.87 -11.64
N SER A 24 5.41 -15.40 -10.46
CA SER A 24 5.78 -14.84 -9.17
C SER A 24 7.29 -14.85 -8.93
N LEU A 25 8.03 -15.87 -9.41
CA LEU A 25 9.47 -15.95 -9.21
C LEU A 25 10.19 -14.85 -9.99
N LEU A 26 9.81 -14.66 -11.26
CA LEU A 26 10.31 -13.55 -12.08
C LEU A 26 10.01 -12.19 -11.44
N SER A 27 8.83 -12.05 -10.85
CA SER A 27 8.43 -10.81 -10.18
C SER A 27 9.22 -10.52 -8.90
N ILE A 28 9.50 -11.56 -8.10
CA ILE A 28 10.35 -11.44 -6.91
C ILE A 28 11.78 -11.05 -7.31
N GLU A 29 12.35 -11.71 -8.33
CA GLU A 29 13.70 -11.37 -8.81
C GLU A 29 13.76 -9.95 -9.37
N LEU A 30 12.71 -9.51 -10.07
CA LEU A 30 12.61 -8.13 -10.52
C LEU A 30 12.57 -7.17 -9.32
N ALA A 31 11.73 -7.42 -8.31
CA ALA A 31 11.67 -6.60 -7.10
C ALA A 31 13.05 -6.55 -6.39
N ASN A 32 13.76 -7.67 -6.28
CA ASN A 32 15.12 -7.71 -5.71
C ASN A 32 16.13 -6.87 -6.51
N VAL A 33 15.97 -6.75 -7.83
CA VAL A 33 16.75 -5.82 -8.65
C VAL A 33 16.36 -4.37 -8.35
N LEU A 34 15.06 -4.07 -8.27
CA LEU A 34 14.54 -2.75 -7.91
C LEU A 34 15.04 -2.30 -6.53
N HIS A 35 14.98 -3.17 -5.53
CA HIS A 35 15.49 -2.93 -4.18
C HIS A 35 16.95 -2.48 -4.19
N ARG A 36 17.81 -3.25 -4.86
CA ARG A 36 19.24 -2.92 -4.98
C ARG A 36 19.47 -1.62 -5.71
N LEU A 37 18.62 -1.28 -6.70
CA LEU A 37 18.69 0.02 -7.36
C LEU A 37 18.32 1.16 -6.41
N LEU A 38 17.31 1.01 -5.55
CA LEU A 38 16.97 2.01 -4.53
C LEU A 38 18.10 2.23 -3.52
N LEU A 39 18.81 1.16 -3.14
CA LEU A 39 19.94 1.24 -2.21
C LEU A 39 21.19 1.89 -2.84
N THR A 40 21.39 1.72 -4.15
CA THR A 40 22.62 2.14 -4.84
C THR A 40 22.47 3.42 -5.66
N ARG A 41 21.24 3.86 -5.95
CA ARG A 41 20.96 5.06 -6.74
C ARG A 41 20.26 6.11 -5.88
N GLU A 42 20.90 7.27 -5.73
CA GLU A 42 20.38 8.39 -4.93
C GLU A 42 19.65 9.47 -5.75
N CYS A 43 19.64 9.34 -7.08
CA CYS A 43 18.97 10.26 -7.99
C CYS A 43 17.44 10.05 -7.94
N THR A 44 16.69 11.12 -7.69
CA THR A 44 15.22 11.12 -7.57
C THR A 44 14.56 10.52 -8.81
N GLU A 45 15.01 10.90 -10.01
CA GLU A 45 14.48 10.40 -11.28
C GLU A 45 14.66 8.89 -11.42
N SER A 46 15.78 8.35 -10.93
CA SER A 46 16.01 6.90 -10.92
C SER A 46 15.08 6.19 -9.96
N GLN A 47 14.86 6.75 -8.77
CA GLN A 47 14.00 6.16 -7.74
C GLN A 47 12.52 6.23 -8.14
N LEU A 48 12.08 7.31 -8.78
CA LEU A 48 10.74 7.42 -9.37
C LEU A 48 10.53 6.39 -10.48
N ALA A 49 11.51 6.23 -11.39
CA ALA A 49 11.43 5.20 -12.43
C ALA A 49 11.40 3.77 -11.84
N VAL A 50 12.08 3.52 -10.72
CA VAL A 50 11.98 2.25 -9.99
C VAL A 50 10.56 2.04 -9.44
N MET A 51 9.96 3.07 -8.84
CA MET A 51 8.57 2.98 -8.35
C MET A 51 7.55 2.81 -9.48
N GLU A 52 7.80 3.38 -10.66
CA GLU A 52 6.97 3.15 -11.84
C GLU A 52 7.01 1.68 -12.29
N VAL A 53 8.20 1.06 -12.29
CA VAL A 53 8.32 -0.38 -12.57
C VAL A 53 7.59 -1.21 -11.50
N ALA A 54 7.73 -0.86 -10.22
CA ALA A 54 7.02 -1.54 -9.14
C ALA A 54 5.49 -1.42 -9.29
N GLN A 55 4.99 -0.26 -9.71
CA GLN A 55 3.56 -0.05 -10.01
C GLN A 55 3.09 -0.94 -11.17
N LEU A 56 3.88 -1.05 -12.24
CA LEU A 56 3.55 -1.92 -13.39
C LEU A 56 3.54 -3.40 -12.98
N LEU A 57 4.47 -3.81 -12.12
CA LEU A 57 4.54 -5.17 -11.54
C LEU A 57 3.27 -5.47 -10.72
N VAL A 58 2.89 -4.59 -9.80
CA VAL A 58 1.66 -4.76 -9.00
C VAL A 58 0.42 -4.80 -9.89
N THR A 59 0.37 -3.96 -10.92
CA THR A 59 -0.73 -3.94 -11.89
C THR A 59 -0.82 -5.24 -12.67
N ALA A 60 0.31 -5.81 -13.10
CA ALA A 60 0.37 -7.10 -13.77
C ALA A 60 -0.20 -8.23 -12.91
N HIS A 61 0.21 -8.32 -11.64
CA HIS A 61 -0.29 -9.33 -10.69
C HIS A 61 -1.76 -9.15 -10.36
N LYS A 62 -2.22 -7.90 -10.18
CA LYS A 62 -3.63 -7.59 -9.95
C LYS A 62 -4.49 -8.08 -11.12
N ASN A 63 -4.07 -7.80 -12.35
CA ASN A 63 -4.75 -8.25 -13.56
C ASN A 63 -4.78 -9.78 -13.67
N PHE A 64 -3.66 -10.46 -13.35
CA PHE A 64 -3.60 -11.91 -13.32
C PHE A 64 -4.60 -12.50 -12.31
N ILE A 65 -4.59 -12.02 -11.08
CA ILE A 65 -5.50 -12.46 -10.01
C ILE A 65 -6.97 -12.22 -10.38
N GLU A 66 -7.30 -11.06 -10.95
CA GLU A 66 -8.65 -10.79 -11.43
C GLU A 66 -9.07 -11.74 -12.56
N SER A 67 -8.14 -12.09 -13.44
CA SER A 67 -8.40 -13.06 -14.52
C SER A 67 -8.65 -14.47 -13.98
N GLU A 68 -7.91 -14.89 -12.96
CA GLU A 68 -8.11 -16.17 -12.28
C GLU A 68 -9.43 -16.21 -11.51
N ARG A 69 -9.79 -15.14 -10.80
CA ARG A 69 -11.12 -15.00 -10.16
C ARG A 69 -12.25 -15.13 -11.18
N LYS A 70 -12.13 -14.45 -12.34
CA LYS A 70 -13.13 -14.54 -13.43
C LYS A 70 -13.22 -15.94 -14.04
N LYS A 71 -12.08 -16.61 -14.22
CA LYS A 71 -12.03 -17.98 -14.76
C LYS A 71 -12.66 -18.98 -13.80
N LYS A 72 -12.29 -18.92 -12.51
CA LYS A 72 -12.84 -19.78 -11.45
C LYS A 72 -14.34 -19.59 -11.28
N LEU A 73 -14.84 -18.36 -11.33
CA LEU A 73 -16.28 -18.10 -11.28
C LEU A 73 -17.04 -18.78 -12.43
N LYS A 74 -16.46 -18.87 -13.63
CA LYS A 74 -17.05 -19.60 -14.78
C LYS A 74 -16.98 -21.12 -14.61
N GLU A 75 -15.94 -21.63 -13.95
CA GLU A 75 -15.75 -23.07 -13.68
C GLU A 75 -16.67 -23.62 -12.59
N VAL A 76 -17.08 -22.78 -11.62
CA VAL A 76 -17.90 -23.18 -10.46
C VAL A 76 -19.41 -22.97 -10.69
N ALA A 77 -19.80 -22.24 -11.74
CA ALA A 77 -21.18 -22.11 -12.21
C ALA A 77 -21.48 -22.82 -13.55
N PRO A 78 -21.05 -24.08 -13.80
CA PRO A 78 -21.47 -24.81 -14.99
C PRO A 78 -22.91 -25.28 -14.80
N ALA A 79 -23.73 -25.16 -15.83
CA ALA A 79 -25.18 -25.44 -15.80
C ALA A 79 -25.57 -26.90 -15.40
N ASN A 80 -24.60 -27.80 -15.16
CA ASN A 80 -24.81 -29.25 -15.06
C ASN A 80 -24.23 -29.92 -13.79
N GLN A 81 -23.79 -29.18 -12.76
CA GLN A 81 -23.30 -29.78 -11.50
C GLN A 81 -23.83 -29.04 -10.26
N GLU A 82 -23.90 -29.74 -9.11
CA GLU A 82 -24.22 -29.11 -7.83
C GLU A 82 -23.22 -27.96 -7.57
N PRO A 83 -23.69 -26.77 -7.17
CA PRO A 83 -22.83 -25.63 -6.94
C PRO A 83 -21.89 -25.95 -5.78
N LYS A 84 -20.61 -26.21 -6.07
CA LYS A 84 -19.56 -26.05 -5.07
C LYS A 84 -19.62 -24.61 -4.58
N ASP A 85 -19.45 -24.38 -3.28
CA ASP A 85 -19.55 -23.04 -2.71
C ASP A 85 -18.55 -22.08 -3.40
N PRO A 86 -19.02 -21.23 -4.34
CA PRO A 86 -18.13 -20.41 -5.15
C PRO A 86 -17.40 -19.36 -4.30
N VAL A 87 -17.91 -19.11 -3.09
CA VAL A 87 -17.33 -18.13 -2.16
C VAL A 87 -15.99 -18.64 -1.63
N ASN A 88 -15.89 -19.93 -1.27
CA ASN A 88 -14.66 -20.49 -0.70
C ASN A 88 -13.56 -20.70 -1.75
N GLU A 89 -13.88 -21.17 -2.96
CA GLU A 89 -12.87 -21.35 -4.01
C GLU A 89 -12.31 -20.01 -4.52
N LEU A 90 -13.11 -18.94 -4.51
CA LEU A 90 -12.64 -17.60 -4.84
C LEU A 90 -11.85 -16.95 -3.69
N ALA A 91 -12.07 -17.38 -2.45
CA ALA A 91 -11.46 -16.79 -1.27
C ALA A 91 -9.96 -17.05 -1.16
N SER A 92 -9.49 -18.18 -1.66
CA SER A 92 -8.09 -18.57 -1.64
C SER A 92 -7.26 -17.98 -2.78
N ILE A 93 -7.88 -17.29 -3.76
CA ILE A 93 -7.15 -16.70 -4.89
C ILE A 93 -6.39 -15.46 -4.45
N GLY A 94 -5.07 -15.49 -4.67
CA GLY A 94 -4.10 -14.46 -4.26
C GLY A 94 -3.14 -15.00 -3.20
N GLU A 95 -2.20 -14.17 -2.77
CA GLU A 95 -1.21 -14.59 -1.77
C GLU A 95 -1.86 -14.89 -0.40
N GLY A 96 -1.34 -15.90 0.29
CA GLY A 96 -1.85 -16.37 1.59
C GLY A 96 -2.81 -17.55 1.50
N GLY A 97 -3.42 -17.79 0.33
CA GLY A 97 -4.30 -18.93 0.09
C GLY A 97 -5.45 -19.02 1.11
N GLU A 98 -5.82 -20.24 1.48
CA GLU A 98 -6.86 -20.49 2.49
C GLU A 98 -6.42 -20.10 3.91
N SER A 99 -5.12 -20.25 4.20
CA SER A 99 -4.59 -20.02 5.55
C SER A 99 -4.44 -18.55 5.92
N GLY A 100 -4.40 -17.66 4.93
CA GLY A 100 -4.01 -16.26 5.11
C GLY A 100 -2.52 -16.04 5.40
N VAL A 101 -1.71 -17.10 5.51
CA VAL A 101 -0.28 -17.01 5.83
C VAL A 101 0.53 -16.78 4.57
N ILE A 102 1.17 -15.63 4.48
CA ILE A 102 2.08 -15.28 3.39
C ILE A 102 3.52 -15.55 3.85
N THR A 103 4.27 -16.34 3.07
CA THR A 103 5.70 -16.61 3.34
C THR A 103 6.55 -15.53 2.67
N PRO A 104 7.29 -14.68 3.43
CA PRO A 104 7.98 -13.52 2.87
C PRO A 104 8.93 -13.83 1.71
N GLU A 105 9.74 -14.90 1.83
CA GLU A 105 10.74 -15.29 0.82
C GLU A 105 10.15 -15.71 -0.53
N LYS A 106 8.84 -15.96 -0.60
CA LYS A 106 8.13 -16.43 -1.79
C LYS A 106 7.01 -15.47 -2.21
N SER A 107 7.04 -14.25 -1.67
CA SER A 107 5.93 -13.32 -1.76
C SER A 107 6.29 -12.11 -2.62
N VAL A 108 5.50 -11.89 -3.66
CA VAL A 108 5.57 -10.67 -4.46
C VAL A 108 5.10 -9.48 -3.61
N VAL A 109 4.05 -9.67 -2.81
CA VAL A 109 3.55 -8.65 -1.87
C VAL A 109 4.65 -8.16 -0.92
N PHE A 110 5.36 -9.06 -0.26
CA PHE A 110 6.44 -8.65 0.67
C PHE A 110 7.65 -8.10 -0.05
N SER A 111 8.01 -8.62 -1.23
CA SER A 111 9.15 -8.09 -1.99
C SER A 111 8.90 -6.64 -2.44
N VAL A 112 7.69 -6.34 -2.94
CA VAL A 112 7.32 -4.96 -3.32
C VAL A 112 7.14 -4.07 -2.08
N LEU A 113 6.59 -4.60 -0.98
CA LEU A 113 6.48 -3.87 0.27
C LEU A 113 7.87 -3.47 0.80
N GLU A 114 8.86 -4.35 0.67
CA GLU A 114 10.26 -4.07 1.03
C GLU A 114 10.84 -2.91 0.21
N ASP A 115 10.61 -2.88 -1.10
CA ASP A 115 11.01 -1.77 -1.98
C ASP A 115 10.41 -0.43 -1.53
N CYS A 116 9.09 -0.42 -1.31
CA CYS A 116 8.39 0.79 -0.93
C CYS A 116 8.78 1.26 0.48
N LEU A 117 8.91 0.34 1.45
CA LEU A 117 9.37 0.66 2.79
C LEU A 117 10.81 1.16 2.79
N CYS A 118 11.69 0.56 1.99
CA CYS A 118 13.06 1.02 1.80
C CYS A 118 13.08 2.48 1.37
N LEU A 119 12.27 2.86 0.38
CA LEU A 119 12.18 4.23 -0.08
C LEU A 119 11.55 5.17 0.98
N ILE A 120 10.43 4.77 1.58
CA ILE A 120 9.71 5.60 2.57
C ILE A 120 10.56 5.86 3.80
N VAL A 121 11.18 4.83 4.39
CA VAL A 121 12.00 4.96 5.60
C VAL A 121 13.27 5.78 5.34
N ARG A 122 13.83 5.74 4.12
CA ARG A 122 14.94 6.62 3.73
C ARG A 122 14.55 8.11 3.68
N GLN A 123 13.28 8.43 3.43
CA GLN A 123 12.79 9.81 3.47
C GLN A 123 12.26 10.19 4.86
N LEU A 124 11.62 9.24 5.56
CA LEU A 124 10.97 9.42 6.86
C LEU A 124 11.38 8.28 7.82
N PRO A 125 12.59 8.35 8.42
CA PRO A 125 13.13 7.26 9.25
C PRO A 125 12.30 6.99 10.52
N GLN A 126 11.49 7.95 10.95
CA GLN A 126 10.65 7.83 12.16
C GLN A 126 9.46 6.88 12.00
N ILE A 127 9.08 6.53 10.76
CA ILE A 127 7.97 5.58 10.50
C ILE A 127 8.33 4.17 10.97
N SER A 128 9.60 3.78 10.90
CA SER A 128 10.07 2.49 11.41
C SER A 128 11.53 2.60 11.88
N PRO A 129 11.75 2.93 13.16
CA PRO A 129 13.10 3.10 13.71
C PRO A 129 13.95 1.81 13.62
N SER A 130 13.32 0.64 13.66
CA SER A 130 14.01 -0.65 13.51
C SER A 130 14.47 -0.89 12.07
N LEU A 131 13.67 -0.49 11.08
CA LEU A 131 14.00 -0.67 9.67
C LEU A 131 14.97 0.39 9.15
N ALA A 132 14.97 1.59 9.73
CA ALA A 132 15.92 2.67 9.41
C ALA A 132 17.39 2.27 9.64
N ASN A 133 17.65 1.32 10.53
CA ASN A 133 19.01 0.81 10.76
C ASN A 133 19.47 -0.17 9.67
N ASN A 134 18.54 -0.80 8.93
CA ASN A 134 18.82 -1.86 7.96
C ASN A 134 18.91 -1.37 6.51
N THR A 135 18.33 -0.22 6.18
CA THR A 135 18.30 0.32 4.79
C THR A 135 19.62 0.99 4.37
N GLY A 136 20.70 0.77 5.11
CA GLY A 136 22.02 1.36 4.84
C GLY A 136 22.03 2.88 4.89
N THR A 137 20.97 3.50 5.43
CA THR A 137 21.04 4.90 5.84
C THR A 137 22.10 4.96 6.92
N VAL A 138 23.30 5.43 6.54
CA VAL A 138 24.13 6.17 7.49
C VAL A 138 23.17 7.19 8.06
N VAL A 139 22.74 6.97 9.31
CA VAL A 139 22.13 8.00 10.12
C VAL A 139 23.18 9.09 10.09
N GLN A 140 23.04 10.02 9.15
CA GLN A 140 23.81 11.24 9.20
C GLN A 140 23.34 11.84 10.52
N ASN A 141 24.18 11.68 11.53
CA ASN A 141 24.06 12.28 12.85
C ASN A 141 24.12 13.82 12.75
N SER A 142 23.83 14.41 11.59
CA SER A 142 23.34 15.76 11.49
C SER A 142 21.96 15.77 12.13
N LYS A 143 21.89 16.41 13.29
CA LYS A 143 20.64 16.82 13.96
C LYS A 143 19.71 17.68 13.09
N ASP A 144 20.07 17.90 11.82
CA ASP A 144 19.19 18.39 10.77
C ASP A 144 18.34 17.22 10.26
N THR A 145 17.17 17.05 10.86
CA THR A 145 16.05 16.33 10.25
C THR A 145 15.98 16.74 8.78
N LYS A 146 16.23 15.79 7.86
CA LYS A 146 16.11 16.05 6.42
C LYS A 146 14.69 16.57 6.18
N ARG A 147 14.56 17.88 5.98
CA ARG A 147 13.25 18.53 5.83
C ARG A 147 12.54 17.92 4.62
N LEU A 148 11.27 17.61 4.79
CA LEU A 148 10.43 17.10 3.72
C LEU A 148 10.37 18.16 2.61
N ASN A 149 10.90 17.82 1.43
CA ASN A 149 10.90 18.67 0.25
C ASN A 149 10.07 18.02 -0.87
N GLU A 150 9.87 18.74 -1.98
CA GLU A 150 9.07 18.26 -3.12
C GLU A 150 9.58 16.92 -3.71
N ASN A 151 10.90 16.72 -3.76
CA ASN A 151 11.49 15.46 -4.23
C ASN A 151 11.17 14.31 -3.25
N SER A 152 11.31 14.52 -1.95
CA SER A 152 10.92 13.53 -0.94
C SER A 152 9.42 13.24 -0.99
N ALA A 153 8.60 14.29 -1.16
CA ALA A 153 7.15 14.18 -1.28
C ALA A 153 6.73 13.35 -2.51
N SER A 154 7.32 13.58 -3.68
CA SER A 154 7.05 12.80 -4.89
C SER A 154 7.46 11.33 -4.75
N LEU A 155 8.61 11.05 -4.12
CA LEU A 155 9.07 9.69 -3.86
C LEU A 155 8.15 8.94 -2.90
N ILE A 156 7.77 9.57 -1.78
CA ILE A 156 6.86 8.97 -0.80
C ILE A 156 5.48 8.73 -1.42
N THR A 157 4.98 9.70 -2.20
CA THR A 157 3.70 9.56 -2.93
C THR A 157 3.75 8.37 -3.88
N SER A 158 4.81 8.26 -4.68
CA SER A 158 4.96 7.18 -5.64
C SER A 158 5.02 5.81 -4.94
N ALA A 159 5.72 5.70 -3.82
CA ALA A 159 5.74 4.48 -3.01
C ALA A 159 4.37 4.16 -2.39
N LEU A 160 3.68 5.14 -1.81
CA LEU A 160 2.34 4.93 -1.20
C LEU A 160 1.30 4.46 -2.24
N LYS A 161 1.33 5.01 -3.46
CA LYS A 161 0.46 4.58 -4.57
C LYS A 161 0.67 3.12 -4.95
N VAL A 162 1.89 2.59 -4.81
CA VAL A 162 2.17 1.16 -4.99
C VAL A 162 1.67 0.35 -3.79
N VAL A 163 2.02 0.77 -2.57
CA VAL A 163 1.71 0.05 -1.32
C VAL A 163 0.21 -0.13 -1.11
N VAL A 164 -0.60 0.89 -1.42
CA VAL A 164 -2.06 0.84 -1.24
C VAL A 164 -2.74 -0.21 -2.12
N GLN A 165 -2.11 -0.62 -3.22
CA GLN A 165 -2.65 -1.63 -4.12
C GLN A 165 -2.33 -3.07 -3.65
N LEU A 166 -1.34 -3.26 -2.77
CA LEU A 166 -0.87 -4.60 -2.35
C LEU A 166 -1.95 -5.49 -1.72
N PRO A 167 -2.91 -4.99 -0.90
CA PRO A 167 -3.98 -5.83 -0.37
C PRO A 167 -4.83 -6.51 -1.46
N SER A 168 -4.88 -5.95 -2.67
CA SER A 168 -5.64 -6.53 -3.79
C SER A 168 -4.97 -7.78 -4.39
N LEU A 169 -3.67 -7.97 -4.14
CA LEU A 169 -2.89 -9.16 -4.53
C LEU A 169 -3.09 -10.34 -3.57
N CYS A 170 -3.72 -10.10 -2.43
CA CYS A 170 -3.89 -11.10 -1.39
C CYS A 170 -5.18 -11.90 -1.60
N SER A 171 -5.19 -13.11 -1.05
CA SER A 171 -6.39 -13.87 -0.70
C SER A 171 -7.25 -13.09 0.29
N TYR A 172 -8.53 -13.46 0.43
CA TYR A 172 -9.42 -12.80 1.38
C TYR A 172 -8.89 -12.93 2.82
N ALA A 173 -8.36 -14.10 3.20
CA ALA A 173 -7.81 -14.37 4.52
C ALA A 173 -6.56 -13.53 4.86
N ALA A 174 -5.72 -13.19 3.87
CA ALA A 174 -4.50 -12.40 4.10
C ALA A 174 -4.68 -10.89 3.92
N SER A 175 -5.68 -10.48 3.13
CA SER A 175 -5.84 -9.10 2.66
C SER A 175 -5.91 -8.05 3.78
N ALA A 176 -6.64 -8.33 4.87
CA ALA A 176 -6.77 -7.42 5.99
C ALA A 176 -5.44 -7.24 6.75
N GLY A 177 -4.62 -8.30 6.86
CA GLY A 177 -3.31 -8.22 7.51
C GLY A 177 -2.34 -7.31 6.76
N VAL A 178 -2.28 -7.44 5.43
CA VAL A 178 -1.47 -6.54 4.58
C VAL A 178 -2.03 -5.13 4.62
N ALA A 179 -3.35 -4.95 4.51
CA ALA A 179 -4.00 -3.65 4.62
C ALA A 179 -3.71 -2.94 5.96
N ALA A 180 -3.54 -3.68 7.05
CA ALA A 180 -3.16 -3.12 8.34
C ALA A 180 -1.77 -2.47 8.31
N VAL A 181 -0.80 -3.13 7.66
CA VAL A 181 0.54 -2.58 7.46
C VAL A 181 0.49 -1.34 6.58
N VAL A 182 -0.24 -1.40 5.45
CA VAL A 182 -0.46 -0.25 4.56
C VAL A 182 -1.04 0.94 5.34
N LEU A 183 -2.10 0.71 6.12
CA LEU A 183 -2.77 1.75 6.88
C LEU A 183 -1.84 2.40 7.90
N HIS A 184 -1.04 1.60 8.60
CA HIS A 184 -0.06 2.11 9.55
C HIS A 184 0.98 3.00 8.88
N ILE A 185 1.48 2.60 7.69
CA ILE A 185 2.43 3.40 6.92
C ILE A 185 1.77 4.71 6.46
N THR A 186 0.58 4.66 5.88
CA THR A 186 -0.14 5.85 5.40
C THR A 186 -0.42 6.85 6.53
N ILE A 187 -0.90 6.38 7.68
CA ILE A 187 -1.09 7.22 8.88
C ILE A 187 0.27 7.74 9.37
N GLY A 188 1.31 6.92 9.37
CA GLY A 188 2.67 7.32 9.74
C GLY A 188 3.17 8.49 8.88
N VAL A 189 2.99 8.43 7.56
CA VAL A 189 3.36 9.52 6.66
C VAL A 189 2.55 10.79 6.94
N LEU A 190 1.23 10.68 7.16
CA LEU A 190 0.38 11.84 7.48
C LEU A 190 0.87 12.59 8.73
N ARG A 191 1.38 11.87 9.74
CA ARG A 191 1.88 12.45 11.01
C ARG A 191 3.20 13.22 10.87
N GLU A 192 3.95 12.94 9.82
CA GLU A 192 5.22 13.61 9.57
C GLU A 192 5.06 14.94 8.81
N ILE A 193 3.86 15.26 8.32
CA ILE A 193 3.56 16.57 7.77
C ILE A 193 3.40 17.58 8.91
N LYS A 194 4.17 18.67 8.88
CA LYS A 194 4.17 19.74 9.90
C LYS A 194 3.57 21.03 9.38
N SER A 195 3.16 21.93 10.28
CA SER A 195 2.51 23.20 9.94
C SER A 195 3.34 24.08 9.01
N GLU A 196 4.66 24.12 9.21
CA GLU A 196 5.60 24.86 8.35
C GLU A 196 5.64 24.39 6.89
N HIS A 197 5.02 23.25 6.58
CA HIS A 197 5.02 22.66 5.25
C HIS A 197 3.65 22.60 4.59
N LEU A 198 2.56 22.92 5.30
CA LEU A 198 1.19 22.65 4.82
C LEU A 198 0.87 23.40 3.53
N ASP A 199 1.24 24.69 3.44
CA ASP A 199 1.02 25.51 2.24
C ASP A 199 1.88 25.05 1.05
N THR A 200 3.12 24.63 1.30
CA THR A 200 4.05 24.19 0.24
C THR A 200 3.81 22.76 -0.23
N LEU A 201 3.22 21.93 0.63
CA LEU A 201 3.03 20.49 0.41
C LEU A 201 1.55 20.11 0.33
N GLU A 202 0.66 21.04 -0.02
CA GLU A 202 -0.77 20.78 -0.18
C GLU A 202 -1.03 19.62 -1.15
N ASN A 203 -0.34 19.62 -2.30
CA ASN A 203 -0.42 18.53 -3.27
C ASN A 203 0.04 17.19 -2.68
N PHE A 204 1.06 17.19 -1.81
CA PHE A 204 1.53 15.99 -1.17
C PHE A 204 0.49 15.44 -0.18
N LEU A 205 -0.09 16.30 0.66
CA LEU A 205 -1.17 15.93 1.56
C LEU A 205 -2.37 15.34 0.79
N ASN A 206 -2.81 16.00 -0.28
CA ASN A 206 -3.90 15.52 -1.12
C ASN A 206 -3.62 14.14 -1.73
N ASN A 207 -2.39 13.89 -2.20
CA ASN A 207 -2.00 12.57 -2.70
C ASN A 207 -2.01 11.48 -1.62
N ILE A 208 -1.64 11.79 -0.37
CA ILE A 208 -1.70 10.82 0.72
C ILE A 208 -3.16 10.56 1.13
N LEU A 209 -4.00 11.60 1.14
CA LEU A 209 -5.44 11.46 1.39
C LEU A 209 -6.11 10.63 0.28
N GLU A 210 -5.68 10.76 -0.97
CA GLU A 210 -6.10 9.89 -2.08
C GLU A 210 -5.70 8.42 -1.82
N CYS A 211 -4.47 8.17 -1.36
CA CYS A 211 -4.06 6.82 -0.96
C CYS A 211 -4.89 6.28 0.23
N LEU A 212 -5.24 7.13 1.19
CA LEU A 212 -6.11 6.75 2.29
C LEU A 212 -7.53 6.41 1.80
N GLN A 213 -8.06 7.21 0.87
CA GLN A 213 -9.34 6.99 0.21
C GLN A 213 -9.36 5.65 -0.55
N ASP A 214 -8.31 5.32 -1.29
CA ASP A 214 -8.17 4.04 -2.01
C ASP A 214 -8.26 2.84 -1.05
N LEU A 215 -7.64 2.95 0.13
CA LEU A 215 -7.71 1.90 1.14
C LEU A 215 -9.11 1.78 1.76
N CYS A 216 -9.73 2.91 2.10
CA CYS A 216 -11.07 2.96 2.68
C CYS A 216 -12.15 2.45 1.71
N SER A 217 -11.99 2.71 0.42
CA SER A 217 -12.93 2.31 -0.62
C SER A 217 -12.64 0.93 -1.24
N ASN A 218 -11.65 0.21 -0.70
CA ASN A 218 -11.20 -1.06 -1.26
C ASN A 218 -12.35 -2.08 -1.39
N PRO A 219 -12.51 -2.75 -2.55
CA PRO A 219 -13.58 -3.74 -2.77
C PRO A 219 -13.61 -4.89 -1.76
N MET A 220 -12.47 -5.24 -1.16
CA MET A 220 -12.38 -6.30 -0.15
C MET A 220 -13.24 -5.99 1.09
N ALA A 221 -13.38 -4.72 1.46
CA ALA A 221 -14.23 -4.29 2.57
C ALA A 221 -15.73 -4.56 2.35
N LYS A 222 -16.13 -4.85 1.10
CA LYS A 222 -17.51 -5.21 0.71
C LYS A 222 -17.69 -6.72 0.51
N ASN A 223 -16.61 -7.50 0.47
CA ASN A 223 -16.66 -8.93 0.23
C ASN A 223 -17.07 -9.69 1.50
N VAL A 224 -18.09 -10.53 1.42
CA VAL A 224 -18.66 -11.26 2.58
C VAL A 224 -17.61 -12.06 3.36
N SER A 225 -16.58 -12.59 2.68
CA SER A 225 -15.59 -13.49 3.27
C SER A 225 -14.57 -12.79 4.17
N CYS A 226 -14.27 -11.51 3.91
CA CYS A 226 -13.27 -10.75 4.69
C CYS A 226 -13.80 -9.40 5.20
N LYS A 227 -15.09 -9.09 4.97
CA LYS A 227 -15.72 -7.82 5.37
C LYS A 227 -15.48 -7.50 6.84
N ASN A 228 -15.65 -8.47 7.75
CA ASN A 228 -15.53 -8.20 9.18
C ASN A 228 -14.11 -7.77 9.57
N ASP A 229 -13.09 -8.44 9.04
CA ASP A 229 -11.69 -8.11 9.32
C ASP A 229 -11.32 -6.73 8.76
N TRP A 230 -11.80 -6.42 7.55
CA TRP A 230 -11.63 -5.09 6.95
C TRP A 230 -12.37 -3.99 7.71
N LEU A 231 -13.59 -4.24 8.16
CA LEU A 231 -14.34 -3.27 8.97
C LEU A 231 -13.64 -3.01 10.30
N ASN A 232 -13.21 -4.06 11.01
CA ASN A 232 -12.48 -3.93 12.26
C ASN A 232 -11.17 -3.16 12.07
N LEU A 233 -10.43 -3.45 11.00
CA LEU A 233 -9.21 -2.72 10.63
C LEU A 233 -9.50 -1.24 10.41
N LEU A 234 -10.46 -0.91 9.55
CA LEU A 234 -10.79 0.48 9.23
C LEU A 234 -11.31 1.24 10.46
N GLN A 235 -12.10 0.59 11.32
CA GLN A 235 -12.54 1.15 12.60
C GLN A 235 -11.36 1.42 13.54
N SER A 236 -10.40 0.49 13.63
CA SER A 236 -9.17 0.69 14.41
C SER A 236 -8.32 1.84 13.87
N GLY A 237 -8.25 1.99 12.54
CA GLY A 237 -7.57 3.11 11.89
C GLY A 237 -8.21 4.45 12.20
N LEU A 238 -9.54 4.53 12.08
CA LEU A 238 -10.29 5.72 12.42
C LEU A 238 -10.12 6.08 13.90
N ALA A 239 -10.22 5.10 14.81
CA ALA A 239 -9.95 5.32 16.23
C ALA A 239 -8.53 5.89 16.45
N HIS A 240 -7.52 5.32 15.80
CA HIS A 240 -6.14 5.81 15.91
C HIS A 240 -5.99 7.27 15.43
N LEU A 241 -6.63 7.65 14.32
CA LEU A 241 -6.68 9.04 13.85
C LEU A 241 -7.40 9.98 14.83
N THR A 242 -8.47 9.53 15.48
CA THR A 242 -9.17 10.34 16.49
C THR A 242 -8.33 10.55 17.75
N HIS A 243 -7.57 9.53 18.17
CA HIS A 243 -6.64 9.65 19.29
C HIS A 243 -5.44 10.54 18.94
N PHE A 244 -4.98 10.50 17.69
CA PHE A 244 -3.94 11.38 17.17
C PHE A 244 -4.32 12.87 17.33
N SER A 245 -5.57 13.24 16.98
CA SER A 245 -6.06 14.61 17.19
C SER A 245 -6.16 15.05 18.66
N LYS A 246 -6.39 14.12 19.60
CA LYS A 246 -6.66 14.43 21.01
C LYS A 246 -5.43 14.43 21.93
N SER A 247 -4.36 13.73 21.55
CA SER A 247 -3.26 13.42 22.49
C SER A 247 -2.16 14.48 22.54
N ASN A 248 -2.19 15.51 21.69
CA ASN A 248 -1.21 16.59 21.74
C ASN A 248 -1.77 17.75 22.56
N SER A 249 -1.34 17.85 23.83
CA SER A 249 -1.61 19.02 24.69
C SER A 249 -0.96 20.32 24.19
N ASN A 250 -0.17 20.23 23.12
CA ASN A 250 0.36 21.31 22.28
C ASN A 250 0.09 20.94 20.80
N SER A 251 -1.16 20.62 20.43
CA SER A 251 -1.49 20.29 19.04
C SER A 251 -1.10 21.46 18.13
N ASP A 252 -0.19 21.19 17.20
CA ASP A 252 0.10 22.11 16.11
C ASP A 252 -1.18 22.19 15.25
N GLU A 253 -1.59 23.38 14.83
CA GLU A 253 -2.84 23.61 14.07
C GLU A 253 -2.94 22.67 12.85
N ALA A 254 -1.79 22.34 12.26
CA ALA A 254 -1.70 21.40 11.15
C ALA A 254 -2.03 19.94 11.53
N ASP A 255 -1.68 19.47 12.72
CA ASP A 255 -2.06 18.12 13.17
C ASP A 255 -3.59 17.99 13.23
N GLU A 256 -4.28 19.05 13.68
CA GLU A 256 -5.74 19.10 13.71
C GLU A 256 -6.35 19.13 12.31
N ILE A 257 -5.82 19.96 11.41
CA ILE A 257 -6.26 20.02 10.01
C ILE A 257 -6.09 18.66 9.32
N ILE A 258 -4.91 18.04 9.44
CA ILE A 258 -4.61 16.74 8.86
C ILE A 258 -5.54 15.67 9.42
N ALA A 259 -5.78 15.67 10.73
CA ALA A 259 -6.67 14.72 11.36
C ALA A 259 -8.13 14.89 10.88
N ILE A 260 -8.64 16.12 10.79
CA ILE A 260 -9.99 16.42 10.29
C ILE A 260 -10.14 15.97 8.83
N LEU A 261 -9.17 16.30 7.97
CA LEU A 261 -9.19 15.87 6.57
C LEU A 261 -9.15 14.35 6.44
N SER A 262 -8.29 13.68 7.22
CA SER A 262 -8.20 12.22 7.23
C SER A 262 -9.50 11.57 7.70
N MET A 263 -10.12 12.08 8.77
CA MET A 263 -11.42 11.61 9.25
C MET A 263 -12.53 11.87 8.22
N SER A 264 -12.52 13.03 7.55
CA SER A 264 -13.46 13.33 6.45
C SER A 264 -13.33 12.32 5.32
N THR A 265 -12.10 11.96 4.93
CA THR A 265 -11.83 10.91 3.94
C THR A 265 -12.40 9.56 4.35
N TYR A 266 -12.25 9.17 5.62
CA TYR A 266 -12.89 7.97 6.17
C TYR A 266 -14.41 8.02 6.07
N ILE A 267 -15.02 9.12 6.52
CA ILE A 267 -16.47 9.30 6.56
C ILE A 267 -17.08 9.22 5.15
N THR A 268 -16.39 9.78 4.16
CA THR A 268 -16.87 9.84 2.78
C THR A 268 -16.60 8.56 1.99
N SER A 269 -15.51 7.84 2.29
CA SER A 269 -15.03 6.75 1.43
C SER A 269 -15.22 5.35 2.02
N ALA A 270 -15.24 5.21 3.35
CA ALA A 270 -15.37 3.90 4.00
C ALA A 270 -16.82 3.41 4.03
N PRO A 271 -17.05 2.08 4.17
CA PRO A 271 -18.39 1.55 4.42
C PRO A 271 -19.05 2.20 5.65
N ARG A 272 -20.37 2.39 5.62
CA ARG A 272 -21.11 3.08 6.71
C ARG A 272 -20.92 2.42 8.06
N GLU A 273 -20.75 1.10 8.07
CA GLU A 273 -20.48 0.29 9.26
C GLU A 273 -19.18 0.67 9.98
N VAL A 274 -18.21 1.26 9.27
CA VAL A 274 -16.98 1.78 9.88
C VAL A 274 -17.27 3.02 10.72
N VAL A 275 -18.09 3.93 10.19
CA VAL A 275 -18.36 5.24 10.80
C VAL A 275 -19.44 5.15 11.88
N CYS A 276 -20.40 4.22 11.74
CA CYS A 276 -21.49 4.02 12.68
C CYS A 276 -21.15 3.06 13.85
N ALA A 277 -19.89 2.67 13.99
CA ALA A 277 -19.47 1.70 15.00
C ALA A 277 -19.78 2.22 16.43
N GLN A 278 -20.36 1.35 17.27
CA GLN A 278 -20.70 1.70 18.67
C GLN A 278 -19.47 2.05 19.50
N ASN A 279 -18.29 1.57 19.11
CA ASN A 279 -17.00 1.81 19.79
C ASN A 279 -16.41 3.20 19.54
N LEU A 280 -17.03 4.03 18.69
CA LEU A 280 -16.65 5.43 18.44
C LEU A 280 -17.55 6.43 19.19
N ARG A 281 -18.55 5.97 19.95
CA ARG A 281 -19.42 6.79 20.80
C ARG A 281 -18.92 6.90 22.22
#